data_AF-A0A848NST1-F1
#
_entry.id   AF-A0A848NST1-F1
#
_cell.length_a   1.000
_cell.length_b   1.000
_cell.length_c   1.000
_cell.angle_alpha   90.00
_cell.angle_beta   90.00
_cell.angle_gamma   90.00
#
_symmetry.space_group_name_H-M   'P 1'
#
loop_
_entity.id
_entity.type
_entity.pdbx_description
1 polymer ?
#
loop_
_entity_poly.entity_id
_entity_poly.type
_entity_poly.pdbx_seq_one_letter_code
_entity_poly.pdbx_strand_id
1 'polypeptide(L)'
;TLPYKPADFAPVTLVISVPNVLVVNEASPAHSVADLLALARKDPGKVSFGSSGSGQSPHLSAELFKQRAGIGGTPVPYKGAGPAVAALLGQQFTFMIDHLPSPMPYLPPGQPRRLALPPPRRPAAPPLPPPTAGARPPALARRRRLQPGA
;
A
#
# COMPACT_ATOMS: atom_id res chain seq x y z
N THR A 1 6.68 -16.70 14.85
CA THR A 1 5.24 -16.64 15.21
C THR A 1 4.96 -15.34 15.93
N LEU A 2 3.84 -14.67 15.64
CA LEU A 2 3.50 -13.42 16.31
C LEU A 2 3.11 -13.68 17.78
N PRO A 3 3.38 -12.75 18.70
CA PRO A 3 3.02 -12.90 20.12
C PRO A 3 1.52 -12.66 20.40
N TYR A 4 0.68 -12.56 19.37
CA TYR A 4 -0.75 -12.29 19.47
C TYR A 4 -1.53 -12.97 18.33
N LYS A 5 -2.85 -13.10 18.51
CA LYS A 5 -3.83 -13.56 17.51
C LYS A 5 -4.85 -12.44 17.23
N PRO A 6 -5.44 -12.39 16.02
CA PRO A 6 -6.50 -11.42 15.73
C PRO A 6 -7.70 -11.49 16.69
N ALA A 7 -8.00 -12.69 17.24
CA ALA A 7 -9.09 -12.90 18.21
C ALA A 7 -8.83 -12.28 19.60
N ASP A 8 -7.60 -11.85 19.87
CA ASP A 8 -7.24 -11.19 21.13
C ASP A 8 -7.73 -9.72 21.17
N PHE A 9 -8.29 -9.21 20.05
CA PHE A 9 -8.71 -7.81 19.89
C PHE A 9 -10.20 -7.70 19.51
N ALA A 10 -10.92 -6.77 20.14
CA ALA A 10 -12.26 -6.36 19.72
C ALA A 10 -12.17 -5.19 18.70
N PRO A 11 -12.71 -5.32 17.48
CA PRO A 11 -12.65 -4.26 16.48
C PRO A 11 -13.55 -3.08 16.86
N VAL A 12 -13.03 -1.85 16.74
CA VAL A 12 -13.80 -0.61 16.98
C VAL A 12 -14.42 -0.09 15.68
N THR A 13 -13.59 0.31 14.73
CA THR A 13 -14.03 0.81 13.42
C THR A 13 -12.87 0.84 12.42
N LEU A 14 -13.19 0.85 11.12
CA LEU A 14 -12.23 1.12 10.04
C LEU A 14 -12.05 2.63 9.89
N VAL A 15 -10.84 3.14 10.14
CA VAL A 15 -10.56 4.59 10.08
C VAL A 15 -10.30 5.06 8.65
N ILE A 16 -9.41 4.37 7.92
CA ILE A 16 -9.07 4.71 6.53
C ILE A 16 -8.81 3.44 5.71
N SER A 17 -9.01 3.55 4.39
CA SER A 17 -8.59 2.55 3.41
C SER A 17 -7.71 3.25 2.38
N VAL A 18 -6.46 2.81 2.26
CA VAL A 18 -5.46 3.43 1.38
C VAL A 18 -5.15 2.48 0.23
N PRO A 19 -5.24 2.91 -1.04
CA PRO A 19 -4.85 2.05 -2.16
C PRO A 19 -3.33 1.90 -2.21
N ASN A 20 -2.90 0.70 -2.59
CA ASN A 20 -1.51 0.44 -2.94
C ASN A 20 -1.24 0.89 -4.38
N VAL A 21 -0.02 1.27 -4.73
CA VAL A 21 0.37 1.70 -6.09
C VAL A 21 1.64 0.97 -6.51
N LEU A 22 1.68 0.51 -7.76
CA LEU A 22 2.88 -0.05 -8.37
C LEU A 22 3.75 1.08 -8.95
N VAL A 23 5.02 1.12 -8.54
CA VAL A 23 5.95 2.17 -8.90
C VAL A 23 7.27 1.57 -9.37
N VAL A 24 7.86 2.19 -10.38
CA VAL A 24 9.23 1.92 -10.85
C VAL A 24 10.06 3.20 -10.83
N ASN A 25 11.38 3.06 -10.86
CA ASN A 25 12.27 4.18 -11.11
C ASN A 25 11.95 4.83 -12.47
N GLU A 26 12.11 6.14 -12.59
CA GLU A 26 11.85 6.86 -13.84
C GLU A 26 12.72 6.41 -15.01
N ALA A 27 13.99 6.09 -14.73
CA ALA A 27 14.96 5.59 -15.69
C ALA A 27 14.70 4.12 -16.10
N SER A 28 13.71 3.47 -15.48
CA SER A 28 13.28 2.13 -15.87
C SER A 28 12.73 2.13 -17.30
N PRO A 29 13.07 1.14 -18.13
CA PRO A 29 12.43 0.94 -19.43
C PRO A 29 10.96 0.52 -19.31
N ALA A 30 10.45 0.23 -18.10
CA ALA A 30 9.04 -0.04 -17.88
C ALA A 30 8.22 1.26 -17.90
N HIS A 31 7.39 1.47 -18.91
CA HIS A 31 6.48 2.61 -19.00
C HIS A 31 5.02 2.24 -18.73
N SER A 32 4.73 0.94 -18.74
CA SER A 32 3.45 0.34 -18.40
C SER A 32 3.66 -0.93 -17.58
N VAL A 33 2.57 -1.47 -17.02
CA VAL A 33 2.59 -2.81 -16.41
C VAL A 33 3.02 -3.86 -17.45
N ALA A 34 2.56 -3.74 -18.70
CA ALA A 34 2.94 -4.68 -19.76
C ALA A 34 4.45 -4.68 -20.01
N ASP A 35 5.09 -3.51 -20.00
CA ASP A 35 6.55 -3.40 -20.15
C ASP A 35 7.28 -4.02 -18.96
N LEU A 36 6.80 -3.78 -17.73
CA LEU A 36 7.36 -4.42 -16.54
C LEU A 36 7.27 -5.94 -16.63
N LEU A 37 6.15 -6.49 -17.11
CA LEU A 37 5.98 -7.92 -17.31
C LEU A 37 6.88 -8.46 -18.43
N ALA A 38 7.07 -7.70 -19.52
CA ALA A 38 7.98 -8.05 -20.59
C ALA A 38 9.43 -8.09 -20.09
N LEU A 39 9.87 -7.09 -19.32
CA LEU A 39 11.18 -7.06 -18.67
C LEU A 39 11.36 -8.24 -17.73
N ALA A 40 10.34 -8.54 -16.92
CA ALA A 40 10.38 -9.63 -15.96
C ALA A 40 10.48 -11.02 -16.63
N ARG A 41 9.82 -11.20 -17.78
CA ARG A 41 9.90 -12.45 -18.56
C ARG A 41 11.20 -12.57 -19.34
N LYS A 42 11.77 -11.46 -19.79
CA LYS A 42 13.04 -11.43 -20.51
C LYS A 42 14.22 -11.80 -19.61
N ASP A 43 14.22 -11.32 -18.37
CA ASP A 43 15.29 -11.58 -17.39
C ASP A 43 14.72 -12.00 -16.01
N PRO A 44 14.19 -13.25 -15.86
CA PRO A 44 13.49 -13.69 -14.63
C PRO A 44 14.32 -13.62 -13.34
N GLY A 45 15.65 -13.66 -13.44
CA GLY A 45 16.57 -13.58 -12.30
C GLY A 45 17.00 -12.16 -11.89
N LYS A 46 16.65 -11.14 -12.69
CA LYS A 46 17.05 -9.74 -12.42
C LYS A 46 15.96 -8.89 -11.79
N VAL A 47 14.74 -9.42 -11.71
CA VAL A 47 13.64 -8.73 -11.08
C VAL A 47 13.79 -8.78 -9.57
N SER A 48 13.78 -7.63 -8.94
CA SER A 48 13.71 -7.49 -7.48
C SER A 48 12.67 -6.46 -7.11
N PHE A 49 12.09 -6.57 -5.92
CA PHE A 49 11.09 -5.61 -5.49
C PHE A 49 11.23 -5.20 -4.04
N GLY A 50 11.04 -3.91 -3.78
CA GLY A 50 11.02 -3.34 -2.44
C GLY A 50 9.63 -3.37 -1.81
N SER A 51 9.58 -3.36 -0.47
CA SER A 51 8.36 -3.07 0.28
C SER A 51 8.69 -2.29 1.54
N SER A 52 7.71 -1.53 2.05
CA SER A 52 7.82 -0.75 3.28
C SER A 52 7.85 -1.61 4.56
N GLY A 53 7.79 -2.93 4.44
CA GLY A 53 7.96 -3.85 5.56
C GLY A 53 7.51 -5.26 5.22
N SER A 54 8.26 -6.25 5.69
CA SER A 54 7.91 -7.65 5.50
C SER A 54 6.59 -7.97 6.23
N GLY A 55 5.68 -8.65 5.52
CA GLY A 55 4.35 -8.99 6.02
C GLY A 55 3.32 -7.84 6.02
N GLN A 56 3.68 -6.64 5.56
CA GLN A 56 2.74 -5.53 5.39
C GLN A 56 1.94 -5.66 4.08
N SER A 57 0.79 -4.97 4.00
CA SER A 57 -0.07 -4.92 2.79
C SER A 57 0.73 -4.70 1.47
N PRO A 58 1.70 -3.78 1.41
CA PRO A 58 2.65 -3.60 0.29
C PRO A 58 3.40 -4.87 -0.13
N HIS A 59 3.98 -5.59 0.84
CA HIS A 59 4.73 -6.84 0.60
C HIS A 59 3.82 -7.93 0.03
N LEU A 60 2.66 -8.15 0.67
CA LEU A 60 1.70 -9.15 0.17
C LEU A 60 1.14 -8.78 -1.20
N SER A 61 0.96 -7.49 -1.49
CA SER A 61 0.46 -7.04 -2.79
C SER A 61 1.48 -7.30 -3.90
N ALA A 62 2.77 -7.11 -3.63
CA ALA A 62 3.83 -7.43 -4.59
C ALA A 62 3.94 -8.94 -4.85
N GLU A 63 3.85 -9.76 -3.79
CA GLU A 63 3.81 -11.21 -3.94
C GLU A 63 2.57 -11.67 -4.72
N LEU A 64 1.39 -11.12 -4.42
CA LEU A 64 0.16 -11.42 -5.16
C LEU A 64 0.25 -10.99 -6.63
N PHE A 65 0.87 -9.84 -6.91
CA PHE A 65 1.11 -9.37 -8.26
C PHE A 65 2.00 -10.35 -9.03
N LYS A 66 3.13 -10.77 -8.44
CA LYS A 66 4.05 -11.77 -9.02
C LYS A 66 3.33 -13.07 -9.33
N GLN A 67 2.58 -13.58 -8.36
CA GLN A 67 1.80 -14.81 -8.51
C GLN A 67 0.78 -14.72 -9.64
N ARG A 68 0.00 -13.63 -9.71
CA ARG A 68 -1.02 -13.45 -10.76
C ARG A 68 -0.42 -13.21 -12.15
N ALA A 69 0.73 -12.55 -12.22
CA ALA A 69 1.39 -12.25 -13.48
C ALA A 69 2.29 -13.40 -13.99
N GLY A 70 2.52 -14.43 -13.17
CA GLY A 70 3.40 -15.54 -13.47
C GLY A 70 4.87 -15.12 -13.60
N ILE A 71 5.31 -14.14 -12.79
CA ILE A 71 6.69 -13.65 -12.79
C ILE A 71 7.40 -13.96 -11.48
N GLY A 72 8.72 -14.15 -11.55
CA GLY A 72 9.59 -14.23 -10.37
C GLY A 72 9.94 -12.85 -9.83
N GLY A 73 10.68 -12.83 -8.73
CA GLY A 73 11.33 -11.63 -8.23
C GLY A 73 11.77 -11.73 -6.77
N THR A 74 12.96 -11.20 -6.48
CA THR A 74 13.55 -11.26 -5.14
C THR A 74 13.01 -10.13 -4.26
N PRO A 75 12.41 -10.43 -3.09
CA PRO A 75 11.99 -9.41 -2.14
C PRO A 75 13.20 -8.73 -1.48
N VAL A 76 13.19 -7.39 -1.43
CA VAL A 76 14.17 -6.57 -0.72
C VAL A 76 13.44 -5.84 0.42
N PRO A 77 13.61 -6.27 1.68
CA PRO A 77 12.86 -5.71 2.80
C PRO A 77 13.46 -4.38 3.27
N TYR A 78 12.61 -3.37 3.46
CA TYR A 78 12.98 -2.10 4.08
C TYR A 78 12.17 -1.84 5.35
N LYS A 79 12.75 -1.07 6.28
CA LYS A 79 12.10 -0.66 7.53
C LYS A 79 11.28 0.62 7.30
N GLY A 80 10.20 0.52 6.56
CA GLY A 80 9.32 1.65 6.24
C GLY A 80 9.46 2.18 4.81
N ALA A 81 8.54 3.06 4.43
CA ALA A 81 8.43 3.56 3.07
C ALA A 81 9.56 4.52 2.67
N GLY A 82 10.03 5.39 3.57
CA GLY A 82 11.13 6.33 3.29
C GLY A 82 12.39 5.66 2.72
N PRO A 83 13.00 4.69 3.43
CA PRO A 83 14.18 3.98 2.92
C PRO A 83 13.88 3.13 1.67
N ALA A 84 12.66 2.57 1.55
CA ALA A 84 12.26 1.83 0.35
C ALA A 84 12.19 2.72 -0.90
N VAL A 85 11.58 3.91 -0.78
CA VAL A 85 11.48 4.87 -1.89
C VAL A 85 12.85 5.41 -2.26
N ALA A 86 13.70 5.75 -1.28
CA ALA A 86 15.08 6.19 -1.55
C ALA A 86 15.87 5.12 -2.33
N ALA A 87 15.72 3.86 -1.98
CA ALA A 87 16.36 2.75 -2.69
C ALA A 87 15.79 2.52 -4.10
N LEU A 88 14.48 2.70 -4.32
CA LEU A 88 13.90 2.69 -5.66
C LEU A 88 14.47 3.82 -6.51
N LEU A 89 14.60 5.02 -5.96
CA LEU A 89 15.19 6.18 -6.65
C LEU A 89 16.67 5.92 -6.99
N GLY A 90 17.40 5.24 -6.11
CA GLY A 90 18.76 4.76 -6.34
C GLY A 90 18.88 3.51 -7.22
N GLN A 91 17.80 3.04 -7.83
CA GLN A 91 17.75 1.86 -8.73
C GLN A 91 18.26 0.56 -8.08
N GLN A 92 18.13 0.42 -6.77
CA GLN A 92 18.57 -0.79 -6.06
C GLN A 92 17.70 -2.01 -6.33
N PHE A 93 16.47 -1.79 -6.81
CA PHE A 93 15.53 -2.84 -7.19
C PHE A 93 14.60 -2.39 -8.31
N THR A 94 13.90 -3.33 -8.95
CA THR A 94 13.14 -3.11 -10.18
C THR A 94 11.83 -2.34 -9.96
N PHE A 95 11.04 -2.73 -8.98
CA PHE A 95 9.74 -2.10 -8.68
C PHE A 95 9.39 -2.17 -7.20
N MET A 96 8.42 -1.38 -6.75
CA MET A 96 7.75 -1.61 -5.47
C MET A 96 6.24 -1.44 -5.61
N ILE A 97 5.51 -2.09 -4.72
CA ILE A 97 4.12 -1.75 -4.45
C ILE A 97 4.08 -1.14 -3.05
N ASP A 98 3.46 0.03 -2.87
CA ASP A 98 3.35 0.69 -1.56
C ASP A 98 2.09 1.55 -1.43
N HIS A 99 1.78 2.03 -0.23
CA HIS A 99 0.63 2.91 0.00
C HIS A 99 0.80 4.24 -0.73
N LEU A 100 -0.22 4.66 -1.51
CA LEU A 100 -0.16 5.84 -2.38
C LEU A 100 0.41 7.13 -1.73
N PRO A 101 0.11 7.49 -0.46
CA PRO A 101 0.64 8.70 0.15
C PRO A 101 2.16 8.71 0.32
N SER A 102 2.77 7.53 0.45
CA SER A 102 4.19 7.40 0.78
C SER A 102 5.13 7.83 -0.35
N PRO A 103 4.94 7.40 -1.61
CA PRO A 103 5.79 7.86 -2.69
C PRO A 103 5.32 9.21 -3.27
N MET A 104 4.13 9.73 -2.92
CA MET A 104 3.58 10.99 -3.45
C MET A 104 4.52 12.20 -3.37
N PRO A 105 5.20 12.49 -2.25
CA PRO A 105 6.15 13.61 -2.16
C PRO A 105 7.35 13.48 -3.10
N TYR A 106 7.71 12.24 -3.45
CA TYR A 106 8.82 11.90 -4.34
C TYR A 106 8.38 11.73 -5.79
N LEU A 107 7.09 11.95 -6.07
CA LEU A 107 6.49 11.86 -7.39
C LEU A 107 6.16 13.27 -7.87
N PRO A 108 7.15 14.13 -8.20
CA PRO A 108 6.88 15.39 -8.89
C PRO A 108 6.17 15.06 -10.22
N PRO A 109 5.43 16.02 -10.81
CA PRO A 109 4.94 15.84 -12.17
C PRO A 109 6.15 15.53 -13.08
N GLY A 110 6.31 14.25 -13.47
CA GLY A 110 7.39 13.80 -14.34
C GLY A 110 8.38 12.75 -13.78
N GLN A 111 8.49 12.50 -12.47
CA GLN A 111 9.44 11.50 -11.92
C GLN A 111 8.79 10.59 -10.86
N PRO A 112 9.46 9.48 -10.49
CA PRO A 112 9.10 8.06 -10.71
C PRO A 112 7.80 7.73 -11.47
N ARG A 113 7.84 6.68 -12.29
CA ARG A 113 6.67 6.26 -13.09
C ARG A 113 5.74 5.40 -12.23
N ARG A 114 4.53 5.92 -11.99
CA ARG A 114 3.40 5.13 -11.46
C ARG A 114 2.87 4.25 -12.59
N LEU A 115 2.95 2.93 -12.45
CA LEU A 115 2.52 2.01 -13.50
C LEU A 115 1.07 1.54 -13.33
N ALA A 116 0.58 1.44 -12.09
CA ALA A 116 -0.79 1.05 -11.84
C ALA A 116 -1.31 1.52 -10.47
N LEU A 117 -2.55 2.00 -10.47
CA LEU A 117 -3.39 2.10 -9.29
C LEU A 117 -4.45 0.98 -9.38
N PRO A 118 -4.60 0.09 -8.39
CA PRO A 118 -5.75 -0.78 -8.33
C PRO A 118 -7.00 0.10 -8.24
N PRO A 119 -8.08 -0.20 -9.00
CA PRO A 119 -9.31 0.55 -8.88
C PRO A 119 -9.80 0.46 -7.43
N PRO A 120 -10.39 1.54 -6.88
CA PRO A 120 -10.98 1.49 -5.54
C PRO A 120 -12.19 0.54 -5.56
N ARG A 121 -11.96 -0.76 -5.36
CA ARG A 121 -13.03 -1.64 -4.90
C ARG A 121 -13.29 -1.22 -3.45
N ARG A 122 -14.46 -0.63 -3.20
CA ARG A 122 -14.99 -0.51 -1.84
C ARG A 122 -14.85 -1.89 -1.20
N PRO A 123 -14.24 -2.01 -0.01
CA PRO A 123 -14.39 -3.23 0.77
C PRO A 123 -15.89 -3.46 0.93
N ALA A 124 -16.40 -4.63 0.54
CA ALA A 124 -17.67 -5.07 1.07
C ALA A 124 -17.46 -5.05 2.59
N ALA A 125 -18.16 -4.15 3.29
CA ALA A 125 -18.06 -4.08 4.73
C ALA A 125 -18.34 -5.50 5.25
N PRO A 126 -17.40 -6.15 5.95
CA PRO A 126 -17.73 -7.40 6.61
C PRO A 126 -18.94 -7.11 7.51
N PRO A 127 -19.91 -8.01 7.64
CA PRO A 127 -20.99 -7.84 8.60
C PRO A 127 -20.34 -7.58 9.95
N LEU A 128 -20.48 -6.35 10.45
CA LEU A 128 -20.00 -5.97 11.77
C LEU A 128 -20.71 -6.92 12.74
N PRO A 129 -19.99 -7.68 13.59
CA PRO A 129 -20.65 -8.35 14.68
C PRO A 129 -21.41 -7.29 15.48
N PRO A 130 -22.64 -7.58 15.94
CA PRO A 130 -23.41 -6.60 16.70
C PRO A 130 -22.54 -6.10 17.85
N PRO A 131 -22.52 -4.78 18.13
CA PRO A 131 -21.75 -4.25 19.24
C PRO A 131 -22.17 -5.02 20.49
N THR A 132 -21.21 -5.64 21.18
CA THR A 132 -21.45 -6.27 22.48
C THR A 132 -22.19 -5.26 23.36
N ALA A 133 -23.37 -5.65 23.81
CA ALA A 133 -24.25 -4.86 24.64
C ALA A 133 -23.48 -4.33 25.86
N GLY A 134 -23.02 -3.08 25.81
CA GLY A 134 -22.23 -2.48 26.89
C GLY A 134 -21.42 -1.24 26.50
N ALA A 135 -20.96 -1.15 25.26
CA ALA A 135 -20.17 0.01 24.81
C ALA A 135 -21.05 1.03 24.07
N ARG A 136 -21.79 1.85 24.82
CA ARG A 136 -22.38 3.08 24.26
C ARG A 136 -21.23 4.07 24.00
N PRO A 137 -20.94 4.49 22.76
CA PRO A 137 -19.91 5.49 22.54
C PRO A 137 -20.31 6.80 23.25
N PRO A 138 -19.36 7.52 23.88
CA PRO A 138 -19.66 8.81 24.50
C PRO A 138 -20.22 9.74 23.43
N ALA A 139 -21.40 10.30 23.72
CA ALA A 139 -22.08 11.21 22.82
C ALA A 139 -21.14 12.39 22.52
N LEU A 140 -20.69 12.49 21.26
CA LEU A 140 -19.95 13.63 20.78
C LEU A 140 -20.89 14.84 20.87
N ALA A 141 -20.74 15.64 21.93
CA ALA A 141 -21.55 16.82 22.15
C ALA A 141 -21.47 17.71 20.91
N ARG A 142 -22.62 17.92 20.25
CA ARG A 142 -22.76 18.88 19.15
C ARG A 142 -22.32 20.23 19.69
N ARG A 143 -21.13 20.70 19.29
CA ARG A 143 -20.70 22.07 19.56
C ARG A 143 -21.74 23.01 18.95
N ARG A 144 -22.47 23.66 19.85
CA ARG A 144 -23.47 24.69 19.59
C ARG A 144 -22.81 25.76 18.70
N ARG A 145 -23.39 26.01 17.53
CA ARG A 145 -23.06 27.20 16.71
C ARG A 145 -23.20 28.42 17.61
N LEU A 146 -22.12 29.15 17.83
CA LEU A 146 -22.16 30.50 18.36
C LEU A 146 -22.11 31.46 17.17
N GLN A 147 -23.26 32.00 16.83
CA GLN A 147 -23.54 33.39 16.42
C GLN A 147 -25.07 33.52 16.38
N PRO A 148 -25.69 34.71 16.67
CA PRO A 148 -25.20 36.05 16.28
C PRO A 148 -25.44 37.20 17.29
N GLY A 149 -24.89 38.39 16.97
CA GLY A 149 -25.57 39.69 17.14
C GLY A 149 -25.02 40.71 18.15
N ALA A 150 -24.29 41.72 17.65
CA ALA A 150 -24.51 43.17 17.84
C ALA A 150 -23.42 43.95 17.08
#